data_AF-A0A1C0VVR6-F1
#
_entry.id   AF-A0A1C0VVR6-F1
#
_cell.length_a   1.000
_cell.length_b   1.000
_cell.length_c   1.000
_cell.angle_alpha   90.00
_cell.angle_beta   90.00
_cell.angle_gamma   90.00
#
_symmetry.space_group_name_H-M   'P 1'
#
loop_
_entity.id
_entity.type
_entity.pdbx_description
1 polymer ?
#
loop_
_entity_poly.entity_id
_entity_poly.type
_entity_poly.pdbx_seq_one_letter_code
_entity_poly.pdbx_strand_id
1 'polypeptide(L)'
;MKTSTELQNKQETRLQELINIARQRYLDAGGDPRRCPSGRKGDDYMTDEEREEAMLLMRQSAGIRIVGDEVHCQGKSWKLPTNSPLKKEPV
;
A
#
# COMPACT_ATOMS: atom_id res chain seq x y z
N MET A 1 -1.11 17.15 19.61
CA MET A 1 -1.33 15.74 19.20
C MET A 1 -2.28 15.76 18.02
N LYS A 2 -1.85 15.34 16.82
CA LYS A 2 -2.79 15.16 15.70
C LYS A 2 -3.72 14.01 16.10
N THR A 3 -5.02 14.21 15.98
CA THR A 3 -5.97 13.15 16.31
C THR A 3 -5.75 11.97 15.34
N SER A 4 -5.96 10.73 15.79
CA SER A 4 -5.75 9.52 14.95
C SER A 4 -6.43 9.65 13.58
N THR A 5 -7.56 10.34 13.55
CA THR A 5 -8.38 10.64 12.37
C THR A 5 -7.67 11.54 11.35
N GLU A 6 -6.93 12.58 11.78
CA GLU A 6 -6.26 13.49 10.85
C GLU A 6 -5.08 12.83 10.12
N LEU A 7 -4.36 11.93 10.81
CA LEU A 7 -3.27 11.18 10.20
C LEU A 7 -3.81 10.15 9.19
N GLN A 8 -4.89 9.46 9.55
CA GLN A 8 -5.59 8.52 8.66
C GLN A 8 -6.10 9.23 7.41
N ASN A 9 -6.78 10.37 7.57
CA ASN A 9 -7.27 11.16 6.43
C ASN A 9 -6.15 11.58 5.48
N LYS A 10 -4.97 11.94 6.00
CA LYS A 10 -3.80 12.28 5.17
C LYS A 10 -3.25 11.09 4.41
N GLN A 11 -3.19 9.92 5.05
CA GLN A 11 -2.73 8.68 4.44
C GLN A 11 -3.69 8.21 3.34
N GLU A 12 -5.00 8.30 3.59
CA GLU A 12 -6.04 7.97 2.61
C GLU A 12 -6.01 8.93 1.42
N THR A 13 -5.89 10.24 1.68
CA THR A 13 -5.75 11.24 0.61
C THR A 13 -4.54 10.92 -0.27
N ARG A 14 -3.39 10.61 0.35
CA ARG A 14 -2.16 10.28 -0.39
C ARG A 14 -2.30 9.01 -1.21
N LEU A 15 -2.94 7.97 -0.65
CA LEU A 15 -3.21 6.74 -1.38
C LEU A 15 -4.13 6.99 -2.59
N GLN A 16 -5.15 7.84 -2.42
CA GLN A 16 -6.06 8.20 -3.50
C GLN A 16 -5.34 8.95 -4.63
N GLU A 17 -4.40 9.85 -4.31
CA GLU A 17 -3.56 10.53 -5.30
C GLU A 17 -2.77 9.52 -6.15
N LEU A 18 -2.09 8.57 -5.51
CA LEU A 18 -1.31 7.54 -6.20
C LEU A 18 -2.19 6.70 -7.14
N ILE A 19 -3.36 6.28 -6.66
CA ILE A 19 -4.33 5.51 -7.46
C ILE A 19 -4.84 6.33 -8.65
N ASN A 20 -5.11 7.63 -8.47
CA ASN A 20 -5.59 8.50 -9.53
C ASN A 20 -4.54 8.70 -10.63
N ILE A 21 -3.27 8.89 -10.24
CA ILE A 21 -2.14 9.00 -11.19
C ILE A 21 -2.00 7.72 -12.01
N ALA A 22 -2.00 6.56 -11.34
CA ALA A 22 -1.93 5.26 -11.98
C ALA A 22 -3.11 5.03 -12.93
N ARG A 23 -4.32 5.40 -12.51
CA ARG A 23 -5.53 5.32 -13.34
C ARG A 23 -5.44 6.21 -14.57
N GLN A 24 -4.93 7.44 -14.44
CA GLN A 24 -4.76 8.33 -15.59
C GLN A 24 -3.81 7.70 -16.62
N ARG A 25 -2.66 7.17 -16.17
CA ARG A 25 -1.71 6.47 -17.04
C ARG A 25 -2.31 5.23 -17.71
N TYR A 26 -3.16 4.49 -17.01
CA TYR A 26 -3.91 3.37 -17.58
C TYR A 26 -4.83 3.81 -18.72
N LEU A 27 -5.58 4.90 -18.53
CA LEU A 27 -6.46 5.45 -19.56
C LEU A 27 -5.67 6.01 -20.75
N ASP A 28 -4.56 6.69 -20.49
CA ASP A 28 -3.68 7.25 -21.53
C ASP A 28 -3.06 6.15 -22.40
N ALA A 29 -2.84 4.96 -21.85
CA ALA A 29 -2.37 3.78 -22.58
C ALA A 29 -3.47 3.04 -23.36
N GLY A 30 -4.71 3.57 -23.39
CA GLY A 30 -5.85 2.94 -24.07
C GLY A 30 -6.62 1.93 -23.22
N GLY A 31 -6.46 1.98 -21.89
CA GLY A 31 -7.22 1.16 -20.94
C GLY A 31 -8.73 1.42 -20.99
N ASP A 32 -9.53 0.44 -20.55
CA ASP A 32 -10.99 0.54 -20.50
C ASP A 32 -11.43 1.38 -19.30
N PRO A 33 -12.12 2.53 -19.48
CA PRO A 33 -12.59 3.37 -18.37
C PRO A 33 -13.50 2.66 -17.35
N ARG A 34 -14.12 1.54 -17.75
CA ARG A 34 -14.97 0.72 -16.89
C ARG A 34 -14.20 -0.32 -16.08
N ARG A 35 -12.89 -0.46 -16.32
CA ARG A 35 -12.01 -1.39 -15.62
C ARG A 35 -10.94 -0.64 -14.84
N CYS A 36 -10.52 -1.25 -13.75
CA CYS A 36 -9.36 -0.82 -13.00
C CYS A 36 -8.13 -1.60 -13.48
N PRO A 37 -6.93 -1.01 -13.42
CA PRO A 37 -5.69 -1.74 -13.61
C PRO A 37 -5.59 -2.89 -12.60
N SER A 38 -4.93 -3.99 -12.95
CA SER A 38 -5.01 -5.26 -12.21
C SER A 38 -4.30 -5.25 -10.86
N GLY A 39 -3.58 -4.18 -10.54
CA GLY A 39 -2.76 -4.04 -9.32
C GLY A 39 -1.51 -4.93 -9.33
N ARG A 40 -1.30 -5.73 -10.38
CA ARG A 40 -0.10 -6.55 -10.56
C ARG A 40 1.07 -5.67 -11.01
N LYS A 41 2.28 -6.00 -10.56
CA LYS A 41 3.48 -5.25 -10.93
C LYS A 41 3.62 -5.26 -12.45
N GLY A 42 3.67 -4.08 -13.06
CA GLY A 42 3.77 -3.89 -14.52
C GLY A 42 2.42 -3.77 -15.23
N ASP A 43 1.31 -3.92 -14.53
CA ASP A 43 -0.07 -3.73 -15.04
C ASP A 43 -0.92 -2.90 -14.06
N ASP A 44 -0.23 -2.23 -13.14
CA ASP A 44 -0.75 -1.30 -12.15
C ASP A 44 -0.46 0.16 -12.52
N TYR A 45 0.35 0.41 -13.55
CA TYR A 45 0.68 1.74 -14.08
C TYR A 45 1.34 2.67 -13.03
N MET A 46 1.90 2.08 -11.98
CA MET A 46 2.69 2.74 -10.94
C MET A 46 4.19 2.51 -11.17
N THR A 47 5.02 3.45 -10.73
CA THR A 47 6.46 3.20 -10.59
C THR A 47 6.73 2.30 -9.39
N ASP A 48 7.94 1.75 -9.29
CA ASP A 48 8.31 0.89 -8.17
C ASP A 48 8.24 1.66 -6.83
N GLU A 49 8.56 2.95 -6.81
CA GLU A 49 8.48 3.82 -5.64
C GLU A 49 7.03 4.12 -5.24
N GLU A 50 6.17 4.46 -6.21
CA GLU A 50 4.74 4.70 -5.99
C GLU A 50 4.05 3.44 -5.45
N ARG A 51 4.44 2.27 -5.96
CA ARG A 51 3.94 0.97 -5.51
C ARG A 51 4.39 0.68 -4.08
N GLU A 52 5.66 0.98 -3.74
CA GLU A 52 6.15 0.81 -2.37
C GLU A 52 5.42 1.75 -1.39
N GLU A 53 5.23 3.02 -1.77
CA GLU A 53 4.48 3.99 -0.98
C GLU A 53 3.02 3.55 -0.77
N ALA A 54 2.33 3.15 -1.84
CA ALA A 54 0.95 2.67 -1.76
C ALA A 54 0.83 1.42 -0.86
N MET A 55 1.79 0.50 -0.93
CA MET A 55 1.83 -0.70 -0.08
C MET A 55 2.04 -0.35 1.40
N LEU A 56 2.89 0.62 1.70
CA LEU A 56 3.09 1.11 3.07
C LEU A 56 1.83 1.77 3.63
N LEU A 57 1.19 2.64 2.84
CA LEU A 57 -0.07 3.30 3.23
C LEU A 57 -1.21 2.30 3.44
N MET A 58 -1.36 1.31 2.56
CA MET A 58 -2.35 0.24 2.70
C MET A 58 -2.11 -0.60 3.95
N ARG A 59 -0.84 -0.91 4.28
CA ARG A 59 -0.51 -1.65 5.51
C ARG A 59 -0.89 -0.87 6.76
N GLN A 60 -0.59 0.42 6.81
CA GLN A 60 -0.95 1.28 7.93
C GLN A 60 -2.47 1.39 8.09
N SER A 61 -3.19 1.59 6.98
CA SER A 61 -4.67 1.63 6.97
C SER A 61 -5.30 0.31 7.41
N ALA A 62 -4.77 -0.83 6.96
CA ALA A 62 -5.23 -2.16 7.37
C ALA A 62 -4.86 -2.54 8.81
N GLY A 63 -4.12 -1.67 9.53
CA GLY A 63 -3.65 -1.91 10.89
C GLY A 63 -2.59 -3.00 11.00
N ILE A 64 -1.86 -3.27 9.91
CA ILE A 64 -0.81 -4.28 9.85
C ILE A 64 0.39 -3.80 10.67
N ARG A 65 0.82 -4.62 11.63
CA ARG A 65 1.98 -4.36 12.48
C ARG A 65 2.94 -5.54 12.43
N ILE A 66 4.23 -5.27 12.36
CA ILE A 66 5.28 -6.29 12.46
C ILE A 66 5.89 -6.16 13.85
N VAL A 67 5.84 -7.22 14.64
CA VAL A 67 6.39 -7.28 15.99
C VAL A 67 7.35 -8.48 16.04
N GLY A 68 8.65 -8.19 16.03
CA GLY A 68 9.69 -9.21 15.88
C GLY A 68 9.50 -10.02 14.60
N ASP A 69 9.27 -11.32 14.75
CA ASP A 69 9.06 -12.25 13.64
C ASP A 69 7.58 -12.48 13.29
N GLU A 70 6.64 -11.71 13.85
CA GLU A 70 5.20 -11.90 13.64
C GLU A 70 4.54 -10.69 12.97
N VAL A 71 3.65 -10.97 12.01
CA VAL A 71 2.75 -9.97 11.44
C VAL A 71 1.42 -10.07 12.14
N HIS A 72 0.88 -8.95 12.59
CA HIS A 72 -0.43 -8.81 13.18
C HIS A 72 -1.35 -8.00 12.27
N CYS A 73 -2.54 -8.51 11.99
CA CYS A 73 -3.55 -7.83 11.18
C CYS A 73 -4.94 -8.26 11.64
N GLN A 74 -5.81 -7.30 11.96
CA GLN A 74 -7.25 -7.54 12.23
C GLN A 74 -7.52 -8.70 13.22
N GLY A 75 -6.74 -8.77 14.31
CA GLY A 75 -6.87 -9.81 15.34
C GLY A 75 -6.27 -11.17 15.01
N LYS A 76 -5.64 -11.33 13.84
CA LYS A 76 -4.88 -12.51 13.45
C LYS A 76 -3.39 -12.22 13.45
N SER A 77 -2.57 -13.24 13.72
CA SER A 77 -1.12 -13.16 13.59
C SER A 77 -0.53 -14.38 12.90
N TRP A 78 0.59 -14.17 12.21
CA TRP A 78 1.35 -15.23 11.56
C TRP A 78 2.85 -14.93 11.57
N LYS A 79 3.66 -15.98 11.63
CA LYS A 79 5.12 -15.87 11.58
C LYS A 79 5.61 -15.52 10.19
N LEU A 80 6.57 -14.61 10.11
CA LEU A 80 7.31 -14.33 8.91
C LEU A 80 8.29 -15.47 8.61
N PRO A 81 8.45 -15.85 7.33
CA PRO A 81 9.50 -16.78 6.94
C PRO A 81 10.88 -16.17 7.22
N THR A 82 11.87 -17.03 7.48
CA THR A 82 13.23 -16.64 7.90
C THR A 82 13.87 -15.61 6.96
N ASN A 83 13.61 -15.71 5.65
CA ASN A 83 14.18 -14.83 4.63
C ASN A 83 13.22 -13.69 4.20
N SER A 84 12.25 -13.32 5.04
CA SER A 84 11.30 -12.28 4.66
C SER A 84 12.00 -10.92 4.53
N PRO A 85 11.84 -10.19 3.41
CA PRO A 85 12.37 -8.84 3.25
C PRO A 85 11.73 -7.83 4.20
N LEU A 86 10.66 -8.23 4.90
CA LEU A 86 9.93 -7.43 5.87
C LEU A 86 10.51 -7.49 7.29
N LYS A 87 11.53 -8.32 7.54
CA LYS A 87 12.24 -8.39 8.83
C LYS A 87 13.17 -7.19 9.09
N LYS A 88 13.19 -6.18 8.21
CA LYS A 88 14.03 -5.00 8.42
C LYS A 88 13.48 -4.24 9.63
N GLU A 89 14.25 -4.25 10.71
CA GLU A 89 14.03 -3.41 11.89
C GLU A 89 13.92 -1.94 11.45
N PRO A 90 12.99 -1.16 12.01
CA PRO A 90 13.04 0.29 11.85
C PRO A 90 14.36 0.78 12.48
N VAL A 91 15.18 1.47 11.68
CA VAL A 91 16.32 2.27 12.17
C VAL A 91 15.79 3.44 12.99
#